data_AF-A0A3C0GAU7-F1
#
_entry.id   AF-A0A3C0GAU7-F1
#
_cell.length_a   1.000
_cell.length_b   1.000
_cell.length_c   1.000
_cell.angle_alpha   90.00
_cell.angle_beta   90.00
_cell.angle_gamma   90.00
#
_symmetry.space_group_name_H-M   'P 1'
#
loop_
_entity.id
_entity.type
_entity.pdbx_description
1 polymer ?
#
loop_
_entity_poly.entity_id
_entity_poly.type
_entity_poly.pdbx_seq_one_letter_code
_entity_poly.pdbx_strand_id
1 'polypeptide(L)' 'MEFRIEKDTMGNVEVPKDKYWGAQTERSRNNFKIGPTASMPLDIVYGFAYLKKSAAYAN' A
#
# COMPACT_ATOMS: atom_id res chain seq x y z
N MET A 1 -0.76 8.54 18.27
CA MET A 1 -0.38 7.57 17.23
C MET A 1 1.04 7.88 16.82
N GLU A 2 1.89 6.86 16.67
CA GLU A 2 3.26 7.04 16.19
C GLU A 2 3.29 6.87 14.67
N PHE A 3 4.01 7.75 13.98
CA PHE A 3 4.11 7.77 12.52
C PHE A 3 5.56 7.59 12.08
N ARG A 4 5.75 6.95 10.91
CA ARG A 4 7.00 7.00 10.16
C ARG A 4 6.83 7.95 8.98
N ILE A 5 7.87 8.70 8.65
CA ILE A 5 7.90 9.57 7.47
C ILE A 5 8.39 8.74 6.29
N GLU A 6 7.53 8.53 5.31
CA GLU A 6 7.86 7.91 4.02
C GLU A 6 7.99 9.00 2.95
N LYS A 7 8.79 8.75 1.91
CA LYS A 7 8.96 9.70 0.80
C LYS A 7 8.66 9.03 -0.53
N ASP A 8 7.83 9.67 -1.34
CA ASP A 8 7.66 9.36 -2.76
C ASP A 8 8.11 10.54 -3.63
N THR A 9 7.93 10.45 -4.96
CA THR A 9 8.29 11.53 -5.89
C THR A 9 7.49 12.81 -5.70
N MET A 10 6.38 12.76 -4.96
CA MET A 10 5.52 13.90 -4.65
C MET A 10 5.83 14.52 -3.27
N GLY A 11 6.81 13.97 -2.54
CA GLY A 11 7.27 14.50 -1.26
C GLY A 11 7.08 13.55 -0.09
N ASN A 12 7.06 14.11 1.12
CA ASN A 12 6.94 13.36 2.36
C ASN A 12 5.47 13.03 2.68
N VAL A 13 5.25 11.86 3.28
CA VAL A 13 3.94 11.37 3.72
C VAL A 13 4.07 10.71 5.09
N GLU A 14 3.20 11.08 6.02
CA GLU A 14 3.13 10.45 7.34
C GLU A 14 2.35 9.13 7.25
N VAL A 15 3.01 8.01 7.54
CA VAL A 15 2.39 6.68 7.52
C VAL A 15 2.36 6.11 8.94
N PRO A 16 1.23 5.56 9.42
CA PRO A 16 1.17 4.97 10.75
C PRO A 16 2.21 3.85 10.92
N LYS A 17 2.94 3.86 12.04
CA LYS A 17 4.08 2.97 12.25
C LYS A 17 3.70 1.49 12.35
N ASP A 18 2.45 1.21 12.73
CA ASP A 18 1.89 -0.14 12.88
C ASP A 18 1.45 -0.79 11.54
N LYS A 19 1.66 -0.12 10.41
CA LYS A 19 1.19 -0.57 9.08
C LYS A 19 2.33 -0.97 8.17
N TYR A 20 2.06 -1.92 7.28
CA TYR A 20 3.05 -2.44 6.33
C TYR A 20 3.15 -1.65 5.01
N TRP A 21 2.18 -0.82 4.67
CA TRP A 21 2.16 -0.07 3.40
C TRP A 21 3.03 1.20 3.46
N GLY A 22 3.33 1.79 2.29
CA GLY A 22 4.20 2.98 2.18
C GLY A 22 3.48 4.25 1.72
N ALA A 23 4.27 5.26 1.31
CA ALA A 23 3.79 6.58 0.91
C ALA A 23 2.68 6.55 -0.17
N GLN A 24 2.87 5.78 -1.25
CA GLN A 24 1.91 5.75 -2.35
C GLN A 24 0.54 5.19 -1.93
N THR A 25 0.53 4.14 -1.11
CA THR A 25 -0.72 3.57 -0.57
C THR A 25 -1.40 4.57 0.37
N GLU A 26 -0.64 5.24 1.23
CA GLU A 26 -1.19 6.26 2.13
C GLU A 26 -1.77 7.44 1.35
N ARG A 27 -1.10 7.89 0.29
CA ARG A 27 -1.61 8.92 -0.62
C ARG A 27 -2.90 8.48 -1.32
N SER A 28 -2.96 7.24 -1.77
CA SER A 28 -4.19 6.68 -2.36
C SER A 28 -5.36 6.67 -1.37
N ARG A 29 -5.12 6.25 -0.11
CA ARG A 29 -6.12 6.31 0.97
C ARG A 29 -6.63 7.72 1.23
N ASN A 30 -5.75 8.72 1.13
CA ASN A 30 -6.11 10.13 1.34
C ASN A 30 -6.87 10.74 0.14
N ASN A 31 -6.52 10.35 -1.08
CA ASN A 31 -7.12 10.89 -2.30
C ASN A 31 -8.46 10.23 -2.68
N PHE A 32 -8.63 8.93 -2.39
CA PHE A 32 -9.77 8.14 -2.85
C PHE A 32 -10.61 7.62 -1.69
N LYS A 33 -11.34 8.52 -1.03
CA LYS A 33 -12.23 8.21 0.10
C LYS A 33 -13.64 7.85 -0.37
N ILE A 34 -13.74 6.85 -1.25
CA ILE A 34 -15.00 6.45 -1.90
C ILE A 34 -15.26 4.98 -1.59
N GLY A 35 -16.41 4.69 -0.99
CA GLY A 35 -16.80 3.32 -0.60
C GLY A 35 -16.09 2.78 0.64
N PRO A 36 -16.27 1.47 0.93
CA PRO A 36 -15.63 0.82 2.07
C PRO A 36 -14.10 0.83 1.96
N THR A 37 -13.42 1.00 3.08
CA THR A 37 -11.95 0.92 3.14
C THR A 37 -11.46 -0.49 2.84
N ALA A 38 -10.34 -0.62 2.13
CA ALA A 38 -9.73 -1.91 1.79
C ALA A 38 -10.70 -2.87 1.08
N SER A 39 -11.52 -2.33 0.17
CA SER A 39 -12.56 -3.06 -0.58
C SER A 39 -12.05 -3.99 -1.68
N MET A 40 -10.73 -4.08 -1.89
CA MET A 40 -10.17 -4.99 -2.89
C MET A 40 -10.49 -6.44 -2.51
N PRO A 41 -11.08 -7.25 -3.41
CA PRO A 41 -11.33 -8.66 -3.14
C PRO A 41 -10.05 -9.40 -2.78
N LEU A 42 -10.10 -10.29 -1.78
CA LEU A 42 -8.93 -11.03 -1.32
C LEU A 42 -8.30 -11.89 -2.43
N ASP A 43 -9.10 -12.41 -3.35
CA ASP A 43 -8.61 -13.16 -4.51
C ASP A 43 -7.65 -12.34 -5.38
N ILE A 44 -7.92 -11.03 -5.53
CA ILE A 44 -7.04 -10.12 -6.27
C ILE A 44 -5.74 -9.88 -5.49
N VAL A 45 -5.84 -9.69 -4.17
CA VAL A 45 -4.67 -9.51 -3.29
C VAL A 45 -3.77 -10.75 -3.34
N TYR A 46 -4.34 -11.94 -3.21
CA TYR A 46 -3.60 -13.20 -3.31
C TYR A 46 -3.03 -13.42 -4.70
N GLY A 47 -3.79 -13.13 -5.75
CA GLY A 47 -3.29 -13.16 -7.13
C GLY A 47 -2.04 -12.30 -7.30
N PHE A 48 -2.04 -11.08 -6.74
CA PHE A 48 -0.89 -10.18 -6.79
C PHE A 48 0.30 -10.70 -5.96
N ALA A 49 0.04 -11.31 -4.81
CA ALA A 49 1.07 -11.93 -3.97
C ALA A 49 1.76 -13.10 -4.70
N TYR A 50 1.00 -14.00 -5.34
CA TYR A 50 1.55 -15.07 -6.17
C TYR A 50 2.35 -14.51 -7.36
N LEU A 51 1.80 -13.51 -8.06
CA LEU A 51 2.48 -12.85 -9.17
C LEU A 51 3.86 -12.30 -8.74
N LYS A 52 3.91 -11.59 -7.60
CA LYS A 52 5.17 -11.00 -7.11
C LYS A 52 6.12 -12.06 -6.57
N LYS A 53 5.64 -13.14 -5.95
CA LYS A 53 6.47 -14.29 -5.57
C LYS A 53 7.12 -14.93 -6.79
N SER A 54 6.35 -15.22 -7.83
CA SER A 54 6.86 -15.82 -9.06
C SER A 54 7.84 -14.89 -9.78
N ALA A 55 7.54 -13.59 -9.86
CA ALA A 55 8.44 -12.61 -10.46
C ALA A 55 9.77 -12.48 -9.69
N ALA A 56 9.75 -12.58 -8.36
CA ALA A 56 10.95 -12.56 -7.54
C ALA A 56 11.83 -13.81 -7.73
N TYR A 57 11.27 -14.96 -8.10
CA TYR A 57 12.08 -16.13 -8.47
C TYR A 57 12.64 -16.04 -9.89
N ALA A 58 12.00 -15.27 -10.77
CA ALA A 58 12.39 -15.15 -12.17
C ALA A 58 13.45 -14.06 -12.41
N ASN A 59 13.51 -13.03 -11.56
CA ASN A 59 14.48 -11.92 -11.62
C ASN A 59 15.71 -12.21 -10.77
#